data_AF-A0A3C2B6P0-F1
#
_entry.id   AF-A0A3C2B6P0-F1
#
_cell.length_a   1.000
_cell.length_b   1.000
_cell.length_c   1.000
_cell.angle_alpha   90.00
_cell.angle_beta   90.00
_cell.angle_gamma   90.00
#
_symmetry.space_group_name_H-M   'P 1'
#
loop_
_entity.id
_entity.type
_entity.pdbx_description
1 polymer ?
#
loop_
_entity_poly.entity_id
_entity_poly.type
_entity_poly.pdbx_seq_one_letter_code
_entity_poly.pdbx_strand_id
1 'polypeptide(L)'
;MSEVPAVRPTRVALALGSGGARGYAHVGVIQVLTERGFDIVTIAGSSMGALVGGLHAAGSLEPYTDWATSLSQLDVLRLLDPSL
;
A
#
# COMPACT_ATOMS: atom_id res chain seq x y z
N MET A 1 32.97 25.63 9.23
CA MET A 1 31.60 25.26 8.83
C MET A 1 31.27 23.96 9.54
N SER A 2 30.45 24.00 10.59
CA SER A 2 29.95 22.80 11.25
C SER A 2 28.89 22.18 10.35
N GLU A 3 29.08 20.93 9.94
CA GLU A 3 28.08 20.13 9.24
C GLU A 3 26.86 19.98 10.16
N VAL A 4 25.68 20.39 9.68
CA VAL A 4 24.43 20.12 10.40
C VAL A 4 24.13 18.64 10.23
N PRO A 5 23.97 17.85 11.29
CA PRO A 5 23.67 16.43 11.15
C PRO A 5 22.37 16.26 10.36
N ALA A 6 22.43 15.55 9.24
CA ALA A 6 21.27 15.25 8.42
C ALA A 6 20.25 14.48 9.29
N VAL A 7 19.03 15.02 9.41
CA VAL A 7 17.92 14.34 10.08
C VAL A 7 17.66 13.04 9.31
N ARG A 8 17.96 11.90 9.95
CA ARG A 8 17.68 10.59 9.34
C ARG A 8 16.16 10.37 9.31
N PRO A 9 15.61 9.84 8.21
CA PRO A 9 14.19 9.52 8.14
C PRO A 9 13.82 8.53 9.25
N THR A 10 12.64 8.72 9.83
CA THR A 10 12.16 7.85 10.92
C THR A 10 11.81 6.50 10.33
N ARG A 11 12.54 5.46 10.74
CA ARG A 11 12.36 4.09 10.22
C ARG A 11 11.20 3.41 10.93
N VAL A 12 10.29 2.81 10.18
CA VAL A 12 9.08 2.16 10.70
C VAL A 12 8.86 0.78 10.08
N ALA A 13 8.31 -0.13 10.87
CA ALA A 13 7.78 -1.41 10.40
C ALA A 13 6.25 -1.34 10.39
N LEU A 14 5.63 -1.79 9.30
CA LEU A 14 4.20 -1.66 9.06
C LEU A 14 3.50 -3.02 9.19
N ALA A 15 2.42 -3.09 9.98
CA ALA A 15 1.57 -4.27 10.10
C ALA A 15 0.19 -3.97 9.49
N LEU A 16 -0.16 -4.67 8.41
CA LEU A 16 -1.38 -4.44 7.62
C LEU A 16 -2.36 -5.61 7.78
N GLY A 17 -3.49 -5.35 8.42
CA GLY A 17 -4.57 -6.34 8.59
C GLY A 17 -5.29 -6.70 7.28
N SER A 18 -6.15 -7.72 7.35
CA SER A 18 -7.10 -8.04 6.28
C SER A 18 -8.25 -7.00 6.23
N GLY A 19 -9.14 -7.07 5.23
CA GLY A 19 -10.25 -6.12 5.13
C GLY A 19 -11.07 -6.14 3.85
N GLY A 20 -10.81 -7.07 2.92
CA GLY A 20 -11.48 -7.11 1.60
C GLY A 20 -11.40 -5.76 0.90
N ALA A 21 -12.50 -5.32 0.28
CA ALA A 21 -12.55 -4.03 -0.41
C ALA A 21 -12.13 -2.83 0.48
N ARG A 22 -12.38 -2.85 1.79
CA ARG A 22 -11.92 -1.76 2.68
C ARG A 22 -10.40 -1.73 2.88
N GLY A 23 -9.71 -2.82 2.54
CA GLY A 23 -8.26 -2.92 2.61
C GLY A 23 -7.52 -1.96 1.68
N TYR A 24 -8.19 -1.35 0.68
CA TYR A 24 -7.62 -0.26 -0.11
C TYR A 24 -7.23 0.96 0.73
N ALA A 25 -7.78 1.13 1.94
CA ALA A 25 -7.35 2.17 2.87
C ALA A 25 -5.84 2.09 3.22
N HIS A 26 -5.24 0.89 3.13
CA HIS A 26 -3.81 0.70 3.36
C HIS A 26 -2.94 1.48 2.36
N VAL A 27 -3.44 1.74 1.14
CA VAL A 27 -2.73 2.56 0.14
C VAL A 27 -2.52 3.97 0.67
N GLY A 28 -3.58 4.60 1.20
CA GLY A 28 -3.51 5.94 1.77
C GLY A 28 -2.62 6.02 3.02
N VAL A 29 -2.60 4.97 3.85
CA VAL A 29 -1.69 4.88 4.99
C VAL A 29 -0.24 4.94 4.54
N ILE A 30 0.13 4.16 3.52
CA ILE A 30 1.48 4.13 2.97
C ILE A 30 1.85 5.50 2.39
N GLN A 31 0.97 6.09 1.57
CA GLN A 31 1.19 7.41 0.96
C GLN A 31 1.49 8.48 2.02
N VAL A 32 0.65 8.59 3.04
CA VAL A 32 0.82 9.60 4.11
C VAL A 32 2.09 9.37 4.92
N LEU A 33 2.48 8.11 5.16
CA LEU A 33 3.75 7.81 5.85
C LEU A 33 4.95 8.26 5.00
N THR A 34 4.96 7.94 3.72
CA THR A 34 6.03 8.36 2.80
C THR A 34 6.09 9.88 2.65
N GLU A 35 4.95 10.56 2.49
CA GLU A 35 4.87 12.03 2.41
C GLU A 35 5.41 12.73 3.66
N ARG A 36 5.23 12.11 4.83
CA ARG A 36 5.75 12.62 6.11
C ARG A 36 7.22 12.27 6.33
N GLY A 37 7.89 11.62 5.38
CA GLY A 37 9.32 11.28 5.46
C GLY A 37 9.64 10.08 6.34
N PHE A 38 8.66 9.19 6.58
CA PHE A 38 8.92 7.90 7.20
C PHE A 38 9.56 6.93 6.19
N ASP A 39 10.57 6.19 6.66
CA ASP A 39 11.21 5.10 5.91
C ASP A 39 10.57 3.77 6.31
N ILE A 40 9.71 3.22 5.44
CA ILE A 40 9.05 1.93 5.68
C ILE A 40 10.02 0.81 5.31
N VAL A 41 10.56 0.14 6.32
CA VAL A 41 11.68 -0.82 6.13
C VAL A 41 11.23 -2.27 6.11
N THR A 42 10.05 -2.55 6.64
CA THR A 42 9.48 -3.91 6.70
C THR A 42 7.97 -3.81 6.72
N ILE A 43 7.30 -4.74 6.04
CA ILE A 43 5.85 -4.84 6.00
C ILE A 43 5.45 -6.28 6.29
N ALA A 44 4.54 -6.47 7.23
CA ALA A 44 3.83 -7.72 7.46
C ALA A 44 2.36 -7.50 7.10
N GLY A 45 1.77 -8.38 6.29
CA GLY A 45 0.40 -8.20 5.80
C GLY A 45 -0.40 -9.49 5.74
N SER A 46 -1.73 -9.37 5.80
CA SER A 46 -2.67 -10.49 5.58
C SER A 46 -3.75 -10.13 4.55
N SER A 47 -4.04 -11.03 3.61
CA SER A 47 -5.03 -10.82 2.53
C SER A 47 -4.76 -9.49 1.80
N MET A 48 -5.69 -8.53 1.83
CA MET A 48 -5.51 -7.21 1.23
C MET A 48 -4.33 -6.42 1.79
N GLY A 49 -4.00 -6.59 3.07
CA GLY A 49 -2.79 -6.00 3.65
C GLY A 49 -1.52 -6.60 3.07
N ALA A 50 -1.51 -7.91 2.77
CA ALA A 50 -0.40 -8.57 2.09
C ALA A 50 -0.28 -8.11 0.62
N LEU A 51 -1.40 -7.97 -0.07
CA LEU A 51 -1.44 -7.48 -1.45
C LEU A 51 -0.89 -6.05 -1.55
N VAL A 52 -1.46 -5.11 -0.80
CA VAL A 52 -1.03 -3.70 -0.81
C VAL A 52 0.42 -3.56 -0.33
N GLY A 53 0.76 -4.23 0.76
CA GLY A 53 2.13 -4.21 1.30
C GLY A 53 3.16 -4.80 0.34
N GLY A 54 2.84 -5.92 -0.30
CA GLY A 54 3.71 -6.55 -1.30
C GLY A 54 3.90 -5.69 -2.53
N LEU A 55 2.83 -5.07 -3.04
CA LEU A 55 2.90 -4.13 -4.16
C LEU A 55 3.75 -2.90 -3.84
N HIS A 56 3.65 -2.37 -2.62
CA HIS A 56 4.51 -1.27 -2.18
C HIS A 56 5.98 -1.67 -2.18
N ALA A 57 6.31 -2.81 -1.56
CA ALA A 57 7.67 -3.33 -1.52
C ALA A 57 8.24 -3.65 -2.92
N ALA A 58 7.38 -4.03 -3.87
CA ALA A 58 7.74 -4.28 -5.26
C ALA A 58 7.75 -3.02 -6.16
N GLY A 59 7.49 -1.83 -5.62
CA GLY A 59 7.42 -0.58 -6.39
C GLY A 59 6.27 -0.53 -7.41
N SER A 60 5.25 -1.35 -7.24
CA SER A 60 4.13 -1.53 -8.18
C SER A 60 2.78 -1.05 -7.62
N LEU A 61 2.79 -0.35 -6.48
CA LEU A 61 1.56 0.08 -5.81
C LEU A 61 0.76 1.13 -6.59
N GLU A 62 1.44 2.10 -7.19
CA GLU A 62 0.79 3.18 -7.95
C GLU A 62 0.08 2.63 -9.21
N PRO A 63 0.73 1.88 -10.12
CA PRO A 63 0.05 1.29 -11.28
C PRO A 63 -1.15 0.41 -10.91
N TYR A 64 -1.05 -0.33 -9.80
CA TYR A 64 -2.15 -1.14 -9.29
C TYR A 64 -3.31 -0.28 -8.79
N THR A 65 -3.03 0.82 -8.10
CA THR A 65 -4.05 1.73 -7.58
C THR A 65 -4.78 2.43 -8.71
N ASP A 66 -4.07 2.84 -9.76
CA ASP A 66 -4.66 3.43 -10.97
C ASP A 66 -5.59 2.44 -11.66
N TRP A 67 -5.15 1.18 -11.85
CA TRP A 67 -6.00 0.13 -12.39
C TRP A 67 -7.25 -0.07 -11.53
N ALA A 68 -7.08 -0.25 -10.22
CA ALA A 68 -8.18 -0.55 -9.30
C ALA A 68 -9.24 0.56 -9.26
N THR A 69 -8.80 1.83 -9.35
CA THR A 69 -9.71 3.00 -9.35
C THR A 69 -10.35 3.27 -10.71
N SER A 70 -9.80 2.71 -11.79
CA SER A 70 -10.37 2.79 -13.14
C SER A 70 -11.52 1.80 -13.42
N LEU A 71 -11.69 0.78 -12.56
CA LEU A 71 -12.68 -0.27 -12.77
C LEU A 71 -14.11 0.26 -12.63
N SER A 72 -14.94 -0.02 -13.64
CA SER A 72 -16.39 0.20 -13.54
C SER A 72 -17.06 -0.92 -12.72
N GLN A 73 -18.30 -0.70 -12.30
CA GLN A 73 -19.08 -1.75 -11.61
C GLN A 73 -19.26 -3.01 -12.47
N LEU A 74 -19.35 -2.87 -13.80
CA LEU A 74 -19.44 -4.00 -14.71
C LEU A 74 -18.13 -4.78 -14.79
N ASP A 75 -16.98 -4.09 -14.72
CA ASP A 75 -15.67 -4.74 -14.70
C ASP A 75 -15.50 -5.54 -13.41
N VAL A 76 -15.92 -4.99 -12.28
CA VAL A 76 -15.91 -5.71 -10.99
C VAL A 76 -16.78 -6.97 -11.05
N LEU A 77 -17.99 -6.87 -11.64
CA LEU A 77 -18.86 -8.03 -11.82
C LEU A 77 -18.21 -9.12 -12.68
N ARG A 78 -17.45 -8.73 -13.72
CA ARG A 78 -16.74 -9.65 -14.62
C ARG A 78 -15.53 -10.33 -13.99
N LEU A 79 -14.98 -9.77 -12.91
CA LEU A 79 -13.88 -10.36 -12.15
C LEU A 79 -14.34 -11.41 -11.14
N LEU A 80 -15.65 -11.47 -10.84
CA LEU A 80 -16.20 -12.54 -10.00
C LEU A 80 -16.22 -13.84 -10.79
N ASP A 81 -15.66 -14.89 -10.19
CA ASP A 81 -15.78 -16.24 -10.72
C ASP A 81 -17.02 -16.91 -10.10
N PRO A 82 -18.10 -17.14 -10.87
CA PRO A 82 -19.33 -17.76 -10.37
C PRO A 82 -19.19 -19.27 -10.14
N SER A 83 -18.03 -19.87 -10.44
CA SER A 83 -17.76 -21.29 -10.25
C SER A 83 -17.03 -21.64 -8.94
N LEU A 84 -16.72 -20.63 -8.13
CA LEU A 84 -16.26 -20.77 -6.74
C LEU A 84 -17.42 -21.09 -5.78
#